data_AF-A0A381Z7W8-F1
#
_entry.id   AF-A0A381Z7W8-F1
#
_cell.length_a   1.000
_cell.length_b   1.000
_cell.length_c   1.000
_cell.angle_alpha   90.00
_cell.angle_beta   90.00
_cell.angle_gamma   90.00
#
_symmetry.space_group_name_H-M   'P 1'
#
loop_
_entity.id
_entity.type
_entity.pdbx_description
1 polymer ?
#
loop_
_entity_poly.entity_id
_entity_poly.type
_entity_poly.pdbx_seq_one_letter_code
_entity_poly.pdbx_strand_id
1 'polypeptide(L)'
;MMLVGKVRWYETDDGGVFTSLRTEEFSVVDKSRYIDWLIDASDSTLRRLDAYNNSLDSEPKPGPLREAGVPEDLIDGIIMSRGHYSEFDTENYLLGVRQALSMATGRVTIEDSLSEPVAPVPTLDENASPVQENPPTPTEPTGDIMVLIVETIRSQDTGEGVEYGSIVDALVHAGHSREAAEDAIQDTRDQGDVMEPRFGFFQLVPE
;
A
#
# COMPACT_ATOMS: atom_id res chain seq x y z
N MET A 1 15.31 11.98 -2.03
CA MET A 1 15.37 10.58 -1.54
C MET A 1 14.32 9.80 -2.30
N MET A 2 14.67 8.63 -2.81
CA MET A 2 13.76 7.71 -3.49
C MET A 2 13.54 6.51 -2.57
N LEU A 3 12.30 6.03 -2.55
CA LEU A 3 11.87 4.87 -1.78
C LEU A 3 11.30 3.85 -2.76
N VAL A 4 11.68 2.59 -2.57
CA VAL A 4 11.00 1.45 -3.19
C VAL A 4 10.37 0.64 -2.06
N GLY A 5 9.11 0.24 -2.25
CA GLY A 5 8.37 -0.50 -1.25
C GLY A 5 7.28 -1.37 -1.85
N LYS A 6 6.80 -2.33 -1.06
CA LYS A 6 5.66 -3.19 -1.40
C LYS A 6 4.40 -2.61 -0.81
N VAL A 7 3.40 -2.39 -1.65
CA VAL A 7 2.07 -1.94 -1.24
C VAL A 7 1.17 -3.16 -1.03
N ARG A 8 0.41 -3.15 0.06
CA ARG A 8 -0.69 -4.08 0.32
C ARG A 8 -1.96 -3.26 0.53
N TRP A 9 -3.07 -3.72 -0.02
CA TRP A 9 -4.39 -3.21 0.34
C TRP A 9 -5.24 -4.34 0.88
N TYR A 10 -6.08 -4.05 1.86
CA TYR A 10 -7.08 -4.97 2.38
C TYR A 10 -8.34 -4.19 2.76
N GLU A 11 -9.48 -4.85 2.62
CA GLU A 11 -10.79 -4.31 2.96
C GLU A 11 -11.26 -4.99 4.25
N THR A 12 -11.72 -4.22 5.22
CA THR A 12 -12.36 -4.75 6.43
C THR A 12 -13.82 -5.10 6.15
N ASP A 13 -14.41 -5.95 6.99
CA ASP A 13 -15.83 -6.33 6.87
C ASP A 13 -16.79 -5.12 6.99
N ASP A 14 -16.31 -4.00 7.56
CA ASP A 14 -17.02 -2.72 7.66
C ASP A 14 -16.85 -1.83 6.41
N GLY A 15 -16.25 -2.35 5.34
CA GLY A 15 -16.01 -1.64 4.08
C GLY A 15 -14.86 -0.63 4.12
N GLY A 16 -14.02 -0.68 5.16
CA GLY A 16 -12.84 0.18 5.27
C GLY A 16 -11.69 -0.36 4.41
N VAL A 17 -11.21 0.43 3.45
CA VAL A 17 -10.04 0.05 2.63
C VAL A 17 -8.77 0.64 3.23
N PHE A 18 -7.87 -0.22 3.69
CA PHE A 18 -6.59 0.16 4.26
C PHE A 18 -5.47 -0.12 3.25
N THR A 19 -4.53 0.82 3.14
CA THR A 19 -3.32 0.66 2.32
C THR A 19 -2.10 0.70 3.22
N SER A 20 -1.33 -0.39 3.25
CA SER A 20 -0.06 -0.50 3.96
C SER A 20 1.09 -0.45 2.95
N LEU A 21 2.12 0.36 3.22
CA LEU A 21 3.35 0.42 2.44
C LEU A 21 4.51 -0.09 3.30
N ARG A 22 5.08 -1.22 2.92
CA ARG A 22 6.34 -1.71 3.49
C ARG A 22 7.50 -1.17 2.66
N THR A 23 8.36 -0.38 3.28
CA THR A 23 9.58 0.13 2.65
C THR A 23 10.62 -0.98 2.53
N GLU A 24 11.23 -1.14 1.36
CA GLU A 24 12.22 -2.21 1.10
C GLU A 24 13.61 -1.60 0.87
N GLU A 25 13.70 -0.48 0.15
CA GLU A 25 14.97 0.16 -0.18
C GLU A 25 14.85 1.68 -0.23
N PHE A 26 15.92 2.36 0.19
CA PHE A 26 16.07 3.80 0.10
C PHE A 26 17.34 4.17 -0.66
N SER A 27 17.22 5.15 -1.56
CA SER A 27 18.37 5.74 -2.24
C SER A 27 18.34 7.25 -2.18
N VAL A 28 19.49 7.87 -1.96
CA VAL A 28 19.65 9.30 -2.18
C VAL A 28 19.65 9.55 -3.69
N VAL A 29 18.93 10.58 -4.12
CA VAL A 29 18.81 10.97 -5.53
C VAL A 29 19.07 12.46 -5.64
N ASP A 30 19.92 12.82 -6.60
CA ASP A 30 20.25 14.20 -6.90
C ASP A 30 19.05 14.96 -7.46
N LYS A 31 18.98 16.26 -7.17
CA LYS A 31 17.89 17.12 -7.65
C LYS A 31 17.75 17.10 -9.17
N SER A 32 18.85 17.15 -9.92
CA SER A 32 18.82 17.12 -11.38
C SER A 32 18.16 15.85 -11.91
N ARG A 33 18.57 14.69 -11.40
CA ARG A 33 18.00 13.39 -11.78
C ARG A 33 16.51 13.30 -11.48
N TYR A 34 16.08 13.82 -10.33
CA TYR A 34 14.65 13.88 -10.01
C TYR A 34 13.87 14.76 -10.99
N ILE A 35 14.43 15.90 -11.41
CA ILE A 35 13.81 16.76 -12.42
C ILE A 35 13.73 16.07 -13.78
N ASP A 36 14.77 15.36 -14.21
CA ASP A 36 14.76 14.62 -15.48
C ASP A 36 13.62 13.59 -15.49
N TRP A 37 13.46 12.81 -14.41
CA TRP A 37 12.34 11.87 -14.27
C TRP A 37 10.97 12.56 -14.28
N LEU A 38 10.87 13.74 -13.68
CA LEU A 38 9.63 14.51 -13.65
C LEU A 38 9.23 14.98 -15.05
N ILE A 39 10.21 15.39 -15.86
CA ILE A 39 10.03 15.78 -17.26
C ILE A 39 9.65 14.56 -18.10
N ASP A 40 10.39 13.45 -18.00
CA ASP A 40 10.14 12.22 -18.76
C ASP A 40 8.75 11.64 -18.46
N ALA A 41 8.35 11.63 -17.18
CA ALA A 41 7.03 11.19 -16.76
C ALA A 41 5.93 12.13 -17.29
N SER A 42 6.18 13.44 -17.27
CA SER A 42 5.25 14.45 -17.81
C SER A 42 5.04 14.26 -19.32
N ASP A 43 6.13 14.13 -20.08
CA ASP A 43 6.09 13.91 -21.53
C ASP A 43 5.35 12.60 -21.87
N SER A 44 5.69 11.51 -21.18
CA SER A 44 5.03 10.22 -21.34
C SER A 44 3.53 10.27 -21.00
N THR A 45 3.15 11.07 -20.01
CA THR A 45 1.74 11.26 -19.61
C THR A 45 0.98 12.05 -20.67
N LEU A 46 1.53 13.17 -21.14
CA LEU A 46 0.94 13.98 -22.20
C LEU A 46 0.75 13.15 -23.47
N ARG A 47 1.75 12.37 -23.88
CA ARG A 47 1.64 11.47 -25.04
C ARG A 47 0.45 10.51 -24.94
N ARG A 48 0.19 9.95 -23.74
CA ARG A 48 -0.95 9.05 -23.51
C ARG A 48 -2.28 9.80 -23.49
N LEU A 49 -2.32 11.00 -22.91
CA LEU A 49 -3.50 11.85 -22.88
C LEU A 49 -3.89 12.31 -24.30
N ASP A 50 -2.92 12.73 -25.11
CA ASP A 50 -3.15 13.11 -26.51
C ASP A 50 -3.68 11.92 -27.32
N ALA A 51 -3.08 10.74 -27.15
CA ALA A 51 -3.54 9.51 -27.78
C ALA A 51 -4.98 9.14 -27.35
N TYR A 52 -5.29 9.28 -26.06
CA TYR A 52 -6.65 9.06 -25.54
C TYR A 52 -7.64 10.06 -26.14
N ASN A 53 -7.31 11.36 -26.15
CA ASN A 53 -8.16 12.42 -26.70
C ASN A 53 -8.45 12.18 -28.20
N ASN A 54 -7.43 11.84 -28.98
CA ASN A 54 -7.58 11.48 -30.40
C ASN A 54 -8.49 10.25 -30.59
N SER A 55 -8.50 9.33 -29.62
CA SER A 55 -9.32 8.12 -29.70
C SER A 55 -10.82 8.35 -29.42
N LEU A 56 -11.21 9.45 -28.78
CA LEU A 56 -12.58 9.68 -28.29
C LEU A 56 -13.62 9.67 -29.42
N ASP A 57 -13.32 10.38 -30.51
CA ASP A 57 -14.20 10.49 -31.68
C ASP A 57 -14.11 9.28 -32.63
N SER A 58 -13.30 8.28 -32.27
CA SER A 58 -13.01 7.11 -33.11
C SER A 58 -13.53 5.82 -32.50
N GLU A 59 -13.87 4.86 -33.36
CA GLU A 59 -14.19 3.50 -32.91
C GLU A 59 -12.95 2.84 -32.27
N PRO A 60 -13.10 2.05 -31.19
CA PRO A 60 -12.01 1.34 -30.53
C PRO A 60 -11.58 0.11 -31.34
N LYS A 61 -11.08 0.34 -32.55
CA LYS A 61 -10.53 -0.66 -33.46
C LYS A 61 -9.21 -0.14 -34.05
N PRO A 62 -8.27 -1.00 -34.43
CA PRO A 62 -6.94 -0.56 -34.85
C PRO A 62 -6.92 0.37 -36.07
N GLY A 63 -7.80 0.15 -37.05
CA GLY A 63 -7.87 0.98 -38.26
C GLY A 63 -8.30 2.43 -37.97
N PRO A 64 -9.50 2.65 -37.40
CA PRO A 64 -9.97 3.99 -37.04
C PRO A 64 -9.03 4.74 -36.09
N LEU A 65 -8.44 4.07 -35.10
CA LEU A 65 -7.51 4.71 -34.16
C LEU A 65 -6.22 5.19 -34.85
N ARG A 66 -5.70 4.43 -35.81
CA ARG A 66 -4.55 4.85 -36.63
C ARG A 66 -4.88 6.09 -37.46
N GLU A 67 -6.07 6.14 -38.07
CA GLU A 67 -6.53 7.29 -38.85
C GLU A 67 -6.74 8.54 -37.97
N ALA A 68 -7.13 8.33 -36.71
CA ALA A 68 -7.26 9.38 -35.71
C ALA A 68 -5.92 9.93 -35.18
N GLY A 69 -4.79 9.35 -35.57
CA GLY A 69 -3.47 9.78 -35.14
C GLY A 69 -3.02 9.21 -33.80
N VAL A 70 -3.60 8.09 -33.35
CA VAL A 70 -3.12 7.35 -32.18
C VAL A 70 -1.82 6.60 -32.54
N PRO A 71 -0.74 6.72 -31.73
CA PRO A 71 0.49 5.97 -31.93
C PRO A 71 0.27 4.44 -31.89
N GLU A 72 0.90 3.69 -32.81
CA GLU A 72 0.71 2.22 -32.94
C GLU A 72 0.92 1.45 -31.64
N ASP A 73 1.92 1.84 -30.84
CA ASP A 73 2.26 1.19 -29.58
C ASP A 73 1.20 1.40 -28.48
N LEU A 74 0.29 2.37 -28.67
CA LEU A 74 -0.79 2.67 -27.72
C LEU A 74 -2.16 2.14 -28.16
N ILE A 75 -2.32 1.70 -29.42
CA ILE A 75 -3.61 1.27 -29.98
C ILE A 75 -4.20 0.11 -29.17
N ASP A 76 -3.44 -0.96 -28.96
CA ASP A 76 -3.93 -2.15 -28.25
C ASP A 76 -4.31 -1.82 -26.80
N GLY A 77 -3.50 -0.99 -26.14
CA GLY A 77 -3.75 -0.53 -24.78
C GLY A 77 -5.03 0.30 -24.67
N ILE A 78 -5.29 1.19 -25.64
CA ILE A 78 -6.51 2.00 -25.69
C ILE A 78 -7.75 1.14 -25.94
N ILE A 79 -7.65 0.12 -26.80
CA ILE A 79 -8.77 -0.81 -27.04
C ILE A 79 -9.10 -1.58 -25.75
N MET A 80 -8.09 -2.10 -25.06
CA MET A 80 -8.29 -2.81 -23.79
C MET A 80 -8.84 -1.90 -22.70
N SER A 81 -8.30 -0.68 -22.56
CA SER A 81 -8.71 0.23 -21.50
C SER A 81 -10.15 0.73 -21.69
N ARG A 82 -10.53 1.12 -22.91
CA ARG A 82 -11.91 1.56 -23.23
C ARG A 82 -12.93 0.42 -23.11
N GLY A 83 -12.48 -0.84 -23.21
CA GLY A 83 -13.34 -2.01 -23.01
C GLY A 83 -13.55 -2.39 -21.53
N HIS A 84 -12.70 -1.90 -20.62
CA HIS A 84 -12.70 -2.31 -19.22
C HIS A 84 -13.05 -1.18 -18.24
N TYR A 85 -12.51 0.01 -18.46
CA TYR A 85 -12.70 1.16 -17.57
C TYR A 85 -13.80 2.08 -18.08
N SER A 86 -14.47 2.77 -17.15
CA SER A 86 -15.36 3.88 -17.47
C SER A 86 -14.58 5.08 -17.97
N GLU A 87 -15.29 6.02 -18.60
CA GLU A 87 -14.75 7.34 -18.88
C GLU A 87 -14.27 8.01 -17.59
N PHE A 88 -13.18 8.75 -17.71
CA PHE A 88 -12.54 9.45 -16.60
C PHE A 88 -12.15 10.86 -17.04
N ASP A 89 -12.00 11.75 -16.07
CA ASP A 89 -11.59 13.13 -16.32
C ASP A 89 -10.07 13.24 -16.49
N THR A 90 -9.64 13.77 -17.63
CA THR A 90 -8.24 13.99 -17.97
C THR A 90 -7.62 15.22 -17.28
N GLU A 91 -8.43 16.16 -16.79
CA GLU A 91 -7.94 17.42 -16.20
C GLU A 91 -7.09 17.19 -14.96
N ASN A 92 -7.41 16.18 -14.14
CA ASN A 92 -6.61 15.83 -12.96
C ASN A 92 -5.16 15.46 -13.33
N TYR A 93 -4.98 14.74 -14.44
CA TYR A 93 -3.65 14.38 -14.93
C TYR A 93 -2.92 15.59 -15.52
N LEU A 94 -3.64 16.45 -16.24
CA LEU A 94 -3.08 17.69 -16.79
C LEU A 94 -2.62 18.65 -15.69
N LEU A 95 -3.39 18.75 -14.60
CA LEU A 95 -3.00 19.53 -13.42
C LEU A 95 -1.70 18.99 -12.81
N GLY A 96 -1.61 17.67 -12.62
CA GLY A 96 -0.39 17.02 -12.12
C GLY A 96 0.83 17.29 -13.01
N VAL A 97 0.67 17.21 -14.33
CA VAL A 97 1.74 17.55 -15.29
C VAL A 97 2.14 19.03 -15.18
N ARG A 98 1.18 19.95 -15.06
CA ARG A 98 1.48 21.39 -14.90
C ARG A 98 2.24 21.67 -13.60
N GLN A 99 1.84 21.04 -12.50
CA GLN A 99 2.54 21.15 -11.22
C GLN A 99 3.96 20.60 -11.33
N ALA A 100 4.12 19.41 -11.93
CA ALA A 100 5.41 18.79 -12.20
C ALA A 100 6.34 19.70 -13.01
N LEU A 101 5.88 20.27 -14.12
CA LEU A 101 6.65 21.20 -14.95
C LEU A 101 6.95 22.53 -14.23
N SER A 102 6.03 23.01 -13.39
CA SER A 102 6.26 24.19 -12.55
C SER A 102 7.40 23.96 -11.56
N MET A 103 7.47 22.77 -10.96
CA MET A 103 8.58 22.36 -10.09
C MET A 103 9.89 22.22 -10.85
N ALA A 104 9.86 21.59 -12.03
CA ALA A 104 11.03 21.43 -12.90
C ALA A 104 11.63 22.76 -13.36
N THR A 105 10.78 23.74 -13.65
CA THR A 105 11.21 25.10 -14.05
C THR A 105 11.60 26.00 -12.88
N GLY A 106 11.48 25.51 -11.63
CA GLY A 106 11.82 26.25 -10.41
C GLY A 106 10.83 27.37 -10.07
N ARG A 107 9.62 27.35 -10.63
CA ARG A 107 8.55 28.31 -10.32
C ARG A 107 7.85 27.99 -9.00
N VAL A 108 7.86 26.72 -8.60
CA VAL A 108 7.31 26.20 -7.35
C VAL A 108 8.38 25.32 -6.71
N THR A 109 8.71 25.57 -5.45
CA THR A 109 9.58 24.69 -4.67
C THR A 109 8.78 23.49 -4.13
N ILE A 110 9.45 22.36 -3.92
CA ILE A 110 8.82 21.14 -3.37
C ILE A 110 8.14 21.45 -2.01
N GLU A 111 8.68 22.39 -1.24
CA GLU A 111 8.10 22.86 0.03
C GLU A 111 6.74 23.58 -0.16
N ASP A 112 6.55 24.26 -1.28
CA ASP A 112 5.32 25.01 -1.61
C ASP A 112 4.18 24.06 -2.04
N SER A 113 4.53 22.87 -2.52
CA SER A 113 3.58 21.85 -3.01
C SER A 113 3.17 20.83 -1.95
N LEU A 114 3.91 20.74 -0.84
CA LEU A 114 3.52 19.99 0.36
C LEU A 114 2.53 20.77 1.26
N SER A 115 2.16 21.99 0.85
CA SER A 115 1.36 22.92 1.66
C SER A 115 -0.16 22.79 1.44
N GLU A 116 -0.62 21.90 0.57
CA GLU A 116 -2.04 21.52 0.63
C GLU A 116 -2.25 20.62 1.84
N PRO A 117 -3.08 21.03 2.83
CA PRO A 117 -3.43 20.14 3.91
C PRO A 117 -4.14 18.97 3.27
N VAL A 118 -3.48 17.82 3.22
CA VAL A 118 -4.16 16.53 3.11
C VAL A 118 -5.21 16.59 4.21
N ALA A 119 -6.50 16.63 3.82
CA ALA A 119 -7.58 16.54 4.79
C ALA A 119 -7.20 15.43 5.76
N PRO A 120 -7.27 15.64 7.08
CA PRO A 120 -6.79 14.67 8.04
C PRO A 120 -7.41 13.33 7.66
N VAL A 121 -6.58 12.43 7.11
CA VAL A 121 -6.83 10.99 7.23
C VAL A 121 -7.16 10.80 8.70
N PRO A 122 -8.22 10.06 9.06
CA PRO A 122 -8.54 9.82 10.45
C PRO A 122 -7.34 9.15 11.10
N THR A 123 -6.46 9.97 11.65
CA THR A 123 -5.47 9.59 12.63
C THR A 123 -6.31 9.13 13.78
N LEU A 124 -6.16 7.85 14.14
CA LEU A 124 -6.65 7.38 15.43
C LEU A 124 -6.16 8.41 16.46
N ASP A 125 -7.11 9.13 17.07
CA ASP A 125 -6.83 10.09 18.12
C ASP A 125 -6.08 9.35 19.22
N GLU A 126 -4.76 9.53 19.31
CA GLU A 126 -3.93 9.10 20.45
C GLU A 126 -4.27 9.88 21.75
N ASN A 127 -5.41 10.57 21.79
CA ASN A 127 -5.89 11.31 22.95
C ASN A 127 -7.35 11.06 23.30
N ALA A 128 -7.94 9.95 22.81
CA ALA A 128 -9.12 9.40 23.44
C ALA A 128 -8.73 8.87 24.83
N SER A 129 -8.89 9.73 25.84
CA SER A 129 -8.95 9.29 27.24
C SER A 129 -9.91 8.10 27.32
N PRO A 130 -9.49 6.96 27.87
CA PRO A 130 -10.30 5.76 27.83
C PRO A 130 -11.59 6.01 28.60
N VAL A 131 -12.72 5.91 27.90
CA VAL A 131 -14.00 5.70 28.56
C VAL A 131 -13.84 4.39 29.32
N GLN A 132 -13.81 4.48 30.66
CA GLN A 132 -13.86 3.34 31.55
C GLN A 132 -15.16 2.58 31.31
N GLU A 133 -15.15 1.65 30.38
CA GLU A 133 -15.92 0.44 30.53
C GLU A 133 -15.10 -0.48 31.43
N ASN A 134 -15.63 -0.74 32.63
CA ASN A 134 -15.03 -1.64 33.60
C ASN A 134 -14.68 -2.98 32.93
N PRO A 135 -13.39 -3.34 32.83
CA PRO A 135 -13.01 -4.70 32.49
C PRO A 135 -13.43 -5.62 33.65
N PRO A 136 -13.93 -6.83 33.39
CA PRO A 136 -13.79 -7.88 34.38
C PRO A 136 -12.30 -8.03 34.71
N THR A 137 -12.04 -8.16 36.00
CA THR A 137 -10.73 -8.18 36.69
C THR A 137 -9.59 -8.83 35.88
N PRO A 138 -8.40 -8.19 35.81
CA PRO A 138 -7.25 -8.73 35.10
C PRO A 138 -6.74 -9.98 35.81
N THR A 139 -6.71 -11.10 35.09
CA THR A 139 -5.83 -12.22 35.42
C THR A 139 -4.42 -11.79 35.02
N GLU A 140 -3.45 -11.96 35.91
CA GLU A 140 -2.05 -11.61 35.63
C GLU A 140 -1.59 -12.24 34.30
N PRO A 141 -0.83 -11.51 33.46
CA PRO A 141 -0.29 -12.07 32.23
C PRO A 141 0.58 -13.27 32.60
N THR A 142 0.15 -14.45 32.18
CA THR A 142 0.83 -15.69 32.53
C THR A 142 1.89 -15.96 31.46
N GLY A 143 3.11 -15.52 31.74
CA GLY A 143 4.29 -15.90 30.95
C GLY A 143 4.74 -14.87 29.91
N ASP A 144 5.84 -15.23 29.27
CA ASP A 144 6.49 -14.46 28.21
C ASP A 144 5.74 -14.68 26.89
N ILE A 145 5.33 -13.59 26.21
CA ILE A 145 4.50 -13.62 24.99
C ILE A 145 5.17 -14.49 23.91
N MET A 146 6.50 -14.43 23.84
CA MET A 146 7.29 -15.19 22.85
C MET A 146 7.19 -16.70 23.09
N VAL A 147 7.22 -17.12 24.36
CA VAL A 147 7.09 -18.54 24.73
C VAL A 147 5.69 -19.06 24.39
N LEU A 148 4.68 -18.22 24.62
CA LEU A 148 3.29 -18.57 24.34
C LEU A 148 3.01 -18.66 22.82
N ILE A 149 3.64 -17.82 22.00
CA ILE A 149 3.61 -17.94 20.52
C ILE A 149 4.17 -19.29 20.09
N VAL A 150 5.36 -19.65 20.58
CA VAL A 150 6.03 -20.91 20.24
C VAL A 150 5.20 -22.12 20.70
N GLU A 151 4.58 -22.06 21.88
CA GLU A 151 3.73 -23.12 22.42
C GLU A 151 2.41 -23.25 21.64
N THR A 152 1.81 -22.13 21.23
CA THR A 152 0.60 -22.11 20.41
C THR A 152 0.87 -22.71 19.04
N ILE A 153 1.98 -22.33 18.41
CA ILE A 153 2.38 -22.89 17.11
C ILE A 153 2.67 -24.39 17.27
N ARG A 154 3.43 -24.80 18.29
CA ARG A 154 3.75 -26.22 18.54
C ARG A 154 2.52 -27.09 18.81
N SER A 155 1.49 -26.55 19.47
CA SER A 155 0.29 -27.29 19.85
C SER A 155 -0.77 -27.35 18.74
N GLN A 156 -0.82 -26.33 17.87
CA GLN A 156 -1.81 -26.23 16.80
C GLN A 156 -1.25 -26.55 15.41
N ASP A 157 0.06 -26.73 15.25
CA ASP A 157 0.65 -27.08 13.96
C ASP A 157 0.26 -28.51 13.55
N THR A 158 -0.58 -28.59 12.53
CA THR A 158 -1.03 -29.82 11.89
C THR A 158 -0.18 -30.21 10.67
N GLY A 159 0.95 -29.52 10.45
CA GLY A 159 1.86 -29.70 9.32
C GLY A 159 1.66 -28.68 8.18
N GLU A 160 0.53 -27.97 8.19
CA GLU A 160 0.27 -26.84 7.26
C GLU A 160 0.54 -25.46 7.89
N GLY A 161 0.88 -25.41 9.18
CA GLY A 161 1.09 -24.17 9.93
C GLY A 161 -0.18 -23.66 10.61
N VAL A 162 0.01 -22.72 11.52
CA VAL A 162 -1.06 -22.15 12.35
C VAL A 162 -1.49 -20.80 11.80
N GLU A 163 -2.79 -20.59 11.66
CA GLU A 163 -3.35 -19.35 11.13
C GLU A 163 -3.09 -18.16 12.07
N TYR A 164 -2.74 -17.01 11.48
CA TYR A 164 -2.49 -15.75 12.20
C TYR A 164 -3.57 -15.42 13.23
N GLY A 165 -4.84 -15.49 12.81
CA GLY A 165 -5.98 -15.18 13.68
C GLY A 165 -6.04 -16.09 14.92
N SER A 166 -5.68 -17.37 14.77
CA SER A 166 -5.68 -18.33 15.88
C SER A 166 -4.56 -18.04 16.90
N ILE A 167 -3.41 -17.55 16.44
CA ILE A 167 -2.29 -17.15 17.32
C ILE A 167 -2.67 -15.89 18.09
N VAL A 168 -3.20 -14.88 17.39
CA VAL A 168 -3.64 -13.62 18.03
C VAL A 168 -4.75 -13.90 19.04
N ASP A 169 -5.73 -14.74 18.69
CA ASP A 169 -6.82 -15.09 19.60
C ASP A 169 -6.30 -15.83 20.84
N ALA A 170 -5.35 -16.76 20.69
CA ALA A 170 -4.74 -17.45 21.83
C ALA A 170 -4.01 -16.49 22.78
N LEU A 171 -3.30 -15.49 22.23
CA LEU A 171 -2.59 -14.48 23.00
C LEU A 171 -3.53 -13.53 23.73
N VAL A 172 -4.63 -13.13 23.08
CA VAL A 172 -5.69 -12.33 23.70
C VAL A 172 -6.39 -13.11 24.81
N HIS A 173 -6.65 -14.41 24.61
CA HIS A 173 -7.18 -15.28 25.67
C HIS A 173 -6.22 -15.45 26.85
N ALA A 174 -4.92 -15.37 26.62
CA ALA A 174 -3.90 -15.39 27.67
C ALA A 174 -3.71 -14.05 28.39
N GLY A 175 -4.44 -13.00 27.98
CA GLY A 175 -4.46 -11.69 28.64
C GLY A 175 -3.49 -10.67 28.04
N HIS A 176 -2.91 -10.93 26.87
CA HIS A 176 -2.11 -9.95 26.14
C HIS A 176 -3.00 -9.08 25.25
N SER A 177 -2.64 -7.81 25.07
CA SER A 177 -3.35 -6.97 24.12
C SER A 177 -3.09 -7.44 22.70
N ARG A 178 -4.00 -7.12 21.77
CA ARG A 178 -3.82 -7.48 20.37
C ARG A 178 -2.53 -6.88 19.83
N GLU A 179 -2.27 -5.61 20.10
CA GLU A 179 -1.08 -4.90 19.63
C GLU A 179 0.21 -5.58 20.12
N ALA A 180 0.26 -5.98 21.40
CA ALA A 180 1.41 -6.69 21.95
C ALA A 180 1.60 -8.09 21.32
N ALA A 181 0.51 -8.75 20.92
CA ALA A 181 0.57 -10.02 20.19
C ALA A 181 1.13 -9.84 18.78
N GLU A 182 0.73 -8.79 18.06
CA GLU A 182 1.20 -8.50 16.70
C GLU A 182 2.69 -8.14 16.69
N ASP A 183 3.11 -7.27 17.62
CA ASP A 183 4.50 -6.89 17.81
C ASP A 183 5.38 -8.10 18.14
N ALA A 184 4.91 -8.98 19.05
CA ALA A 184 5.65 -10.18 19.43
C ALA A 184 5.75 -11.21 18.29
N ILE A 185 4.70 -11.40 17.47
CA ILE A 185 4.75 -12.28 16.29
C ILE A 185 5.77 -11.75 15.27
N GLN A 186 5.79 -10.44 15.06
CA GLN A 186 6.75 -9.77 14.18
C GLN A 186 8.19 -9.95 14.69
N ASP A 187 8.42 -9.68 15.97
CA ASP A 187 9.74 -9.81 16.60
C ASP A 187 10.26 -11.25 16.59
N THR A 188 9.39 -12.24 16.84
CA THR A 188 9.75 -13.67 16.82
C THR A 188 10.12 -14.12 15.39
N ARG A 189 9.47 -13.55 14.38
CA ARG A 189 9.81 -13.80 12.97
C ARG A 189 11.14 -13.18 12.59
N ASP A 190 11.41 -11.96 13.06
CA ASP A 190 12.66 -11.26 12.76
C ASP A 190 13.87 -11.91 13.49
N GLN A 191 13.63 -12.53 14.64
CA GLN A 191 14.61 -13.37 15.36
C GLN A 191 14.87 -14.73 14.69
N GLY A 192 13.96 -15.18 13.82
CA GLY A 192 14.09 -16.42 13.06
C GLY A 192 13.62 -17.68 13.79
N ASP A 193 12.85 -17.54 14.88
CA ASP A 193 12.27 -18.68 15.60
C ASP A 193 10.97 -19.19 14.94
N VAL A 194 10.27 -18.30 14.24
CA VAL A 194 9.01 -18.58 13.52
C VAL A 194 9.15 -18.16 12.06
N MET A 195 8.68 -19.01 11.15
CA MET A 195 8.64 -18.76 9.72
C MET A 195 7.22 -18.80 9.16
N GLU A 196 7.00 -18.04 8.09
CA GLU A 196 5.71 -17.97 7.37
C GLU A 196 5.84 -18.67 6.00
N PRO A 197 5.66 -20.01 5.94
CA PRO A 197 5.75 -20.76 4.68
C PRO A 197 4.62 -20.42 3.69
N ARG A 198 3.44 -20.07 4.21
CA ARG A 198 2.26 -19.66 3.43
C ARG A 198 1.69 -18.40 4.08
N PHE A 199 1.23 -17.46 3.25
CA PHE A 199 0.64 -16.21 3.72
C PHE A 199 -0.42 -16.44 4.81
N GLY A 200 -0.20 -15.86 5.99
CA GLY A 200 -1.10 -15.99 7.14
C GLY A 200 -0.98 -17.30 7.93
N PHE A 201 -0.02 -18.17 7.60
CA PHE A 201 0.23 -19.43 8.30
C PHE A 201 1.67 -19.46 8.83
N PHE A 202 1.83 -19.69 10.12
CA PHE A 202 3.11 -19.67 10.82
C PHE A 202 3.52 -21.06 11.26
N GLN A 203 4.81 -21.38 11.14
CA GLN A 203 5.43 -22.62 11.58
C GLN A 203 6.71 -22.31 12.36
N LEU A 204 7.13 -23.24 13.21
CA LEU A 204 8.45 -23.16 13.82
C LEU A 204 9.52 -23.48 12.76
N VAL A 205 10.65 -22.80 12.83
CA VAL A 205 11.79 -23.13 11.96
C VAL A 205 12.33 -24.51 12.36
N PRO A 206 12.46 -25.46 11.42
CA PRO A 206 13.07 -26.75 11.71
C PRO A 206 14.56 -26.58 12.03
N GLU A 207 15.03 -27.22 13.11
CA GLU A 207 16.48 -27.32 13.44
C GLU A 207 17.31 -27.98 12.33
#